data_AF-A0A0F9CG82-F1
#
_entry.id   AF-A0A0F9CG82-F1
#
_cell.length_a   1.000
_cell.length_b   1.000
_cell.length_c   1.000
_cell.angle_alpha   90.00
_cell.angle_beta   90.00
_cell.angle_gamma   90.00
#
_symmetry.space_group_name_H-M   'P 1'
#
loop_
_entity.id
_entity.type
_entity.pdbx_description
1 polymer ?
#
loop_
_entity_poly.entity_id
_entity_poly.type
_entity_poly.pdbx_seq_one_letter_code
_entity_poly.pdbx_strand_id
1 'polypeptide(L)'
;MASKEAHLHNYPSVREGVLALYKEDRKDFKYQTDLETFGISEEWLFPFQTMKLIELGIPVDCEDRSHLLASRLITAGLPPFRVRTACGTIWTGKGHSTIQFLDDDLTTWRHLNSTSPLDWVNPRMGKTLNEVETMDEMPTTNDRKDVIGLGIKNYWFSFTNYASWNKFENKTSANTFKKEQKKGGLKYIEIKQ
;
A
#
# COMPACT_ATOMS: atom_id res chain seq x y z
N MET A 1 -36.23 18.77 -2.02
CA MET A 1 -35.04 17.89 -2.03
C MET A 1 -33.80 18.78 -2.11
N ALA A 2 -33.39 19.34 -0.98
CA ALA A 2 -32.23 20.22 -0.90
C ALA A 2 -30.96 19.39 -0.70
N SER A 3 -29.92 19.80 -1.42
CA SER A 3 -28.56 19.27 -1.55
C SER A 3 -27.98 18.50 -0.36
N LYS A 4 -27.77 17.19 -0.54
CA LYS A 4 -26.79 16.40 0.24
C LYS A 4 -25.33 16.67 -0.20
N GLU A 5 -25.12 17.46 -1.26
CA GLU A 5 -23.79 17.73 -1.83
C GLU A 5 -23.01 18.85 -1.11
N ALA A 6 -23.66 19.67 -0.27
CA ALA A 6 -23.05 20.87 0.29
C ALA A 6 -22.13 20.65 1.52
N HIS A 7 -21.97 19.40 2.01
CA HIS A 7 -21.17 19.13 3.21
C HIS A 7 -19.78 18.53 2.96
N LEU A 8 -19.38 18.30 1.70
CA LEU A 8 -18.07 17.73 1.36
C LEU A 8 -16.97 18.77 1.09
N HIS A 9 -17.29 20.07 1.06
CA HIS A 9 -16.37 21.11 0.58
C HIS A 9 -15.49 21.79 1.65
N ASN A 10 -15.59 21.41 2.93
CA ASN A 10 -14.81 22.02 4.01
C ASN A 10 -13.76 21.09 4.65
N TYR A 11 -13.54 19.92 4.07
CA TYR A 11 -12.40 19.08 4.46
C TYR A 11 -11.22 19.40 3.55
N PRO A 12 -9.97 19.42 4.06
CA PRO A 12 -8.80 19.33 3.19
C PRO A 12 -9.03 18.21 2.19
N SER A 13 -8.56 18.38 0.96
CA SER A 13 -8.71 17.31 -0.03
C SER A 13 -8.16 16.02 0.58
N VAL A 14 -8.85 14.90 0.35
CA VAL A 14 -8.42 13.58 0.87
C VAL A 14 -6.95 13.34 0.54
N ARG A 15 -6.52 13.84 -0.62
CA ARG A 15 -5.15 13.89 -1.12
C ARG A 15 -4.16 14.57 -0.18
N GLU A 16 -4.45 15.77 0.31
CA GLU A 16 -3.57 16.50 1.23
C GLU A 16 -3.40 15.74 2.54
N GLY A 17 -4.50 15.18 3.08
CA GLY A 17 -4.46 14.35 4.28
C GLY A 17 -3.63 13.08 4.09
N VAL A 18 -3.80 12.38 2.96
CA VAL A 18 -3.00 11.19 2.60
C VAL A 18 -1.52 11.53 2.51
N LEU A 19 -1.15 12.61 1.80
CA LEU A 19 0.25 13.00 1.64
C LEU A 19 0.87 13.39 2.99
N ALA A 20 0.16 14.17 3.81
CA ALA A 20 0.64 14.59 5.12
C ALA A 20 0.88 13.38 6.05
N LEU A 21 -0.06 12.44 6.11
CA LEU A 21 0.08 11.21 6.89
C LEU A 21 1.21 10.33 6.36
N TYR A 22 1.34 10.23 5.04
CA TYR A 22 2.42 9.46 4.43
C TYR A 22 3.77 10.06 4.80
N LYS A 23 3.95 11.38 4.70
CA LYS A 23 5.19 12.05 5.15
C LYS A 23 5.46 11.85 6.63
N GLU A 24 4.44 11.98 7.48
CA GLU A 24 4.56 11.77 8.93
C GLU A 24 5.06 10.35 9.24
N ASP A 25 4.45 9.36 8.61
CA ASP A 25 4.79 7.94 8.77
C ASP A 25 6.24 7.61 8.32
N ARG A 26 6.84 8.45 7.49
CA ARG A 26 8.22 8.30 6.98
C ARG A 26 9.29 9.04 7.79
N LYS A 27 8.94 9.89 8.78
CA LYS A 27 9.91 10.68 9.56
C LYS A 27 10.92 9.81 10.32
N ASP A 28 10.43 8.80 11.03
CA ASP A 28 11.24 7.87 11.83
C ASP A 28 11.50 6.56 11.08
N PHE A 29 11.75 6.68 9.78
CA PHE A 29 11.94 5.51 8.94
C PHE A 29 13.28 4.83 9.24
N LYS A 30 13.21 3.55 9.60
CA LYS A 30 14.32 2.62 9.64
C LYS A 30 13.83 1.30 9.04
N TYR A 31 14.63 0.74 8.15
CA TYR A 31 14.34 -0.51 7.46
C TYR A 31 15.32 -1.60 7.87
N GLN A 32 14.80 -2.79 8.11
CA GLN A 32 15.58 -4.00 8.35
C GLN A 32 14.69 -5.19 8.11
N THR A 33 15.23 -6.25 7.51
CA THR A 33 14.45 -7.47 7.23
C THR A 33 14.15 -8.25 8.52
N ASP A 34 13.10 -9.05 8.52
CA ASP A 34 12.78 -9.96 9.64
C ASP A 34 13.92 -10.89 10.02
N LEU A 35 14.72 -11.33 9.06
CA LEU A 35 15.88 -12.17 9.35
C LEU A 35 16.89 -11.44 10.23
N GLU A 36 17.08 -10.15 9.98
CA GLU A 36 18.00 -9.33 10.75
C GLU A 36 17.39 -8.84 12.07
N THR A 37 16.06 -8.63 12.13
CA THR A 37 15.36 -8.15 13.34
C THR A 37 15.01 -9.28 14.32
N PHE A 38 14.52 -10.41 13.81
CA PHE A 38 13.93 -11.50 14.59
C PHE A 38 14.65 -12.84 14.39
N GLY A 39 15.54 -12.98 13.40
CA GLY A 39 16.22 -14.24 13.10
C GLY A 39 15.34 -15.27 12.38
N ILE A 40 14.22 -14.85 11.79
CA ILE A 40 13.28 -15.70 11.05
C ILE A 40 13.09 -15.16 9.63
N SER A 41 12.63 -16.00 8.71
CA SER A 41 12.57 -15.61 7.29
C SER A 41 11.54 -14.53 6.98
N GLU A 42 10.40 -14.54 7.68
CA GLU A 42 9.25 -13.67 7.44
C GLU A 42 8.26 -13.79 8.61
N GLU A 43 7.73 -12.68 9.10
CA GLU A 43 6.70 -12.53 10.13
C GLU A 43 5.91 -11.24 9.89
N TRP A 44 4.62 -11.38 9.61
CA TRP A 44 3.78 -10.23 9.33
C TRP A 44 3.21 -9.62 10.61
N LEU A 45 3.72 -8.47 11.02
CA LEU A 45 3.26 -7.85 12.26
C LEU A 45 1.92 -7.13 12.10
N PHE A 46 1.15 -7.14 13.18
CA PHE A 46 0.01 -6.26 13.34
C PHE A 46 0.47 -4.80 13.54
N PRO A 47 -0.34 -3.80 13.12
CA PRO A 47 0.03 -2.39 13.26
C PRO A 47 0.45 -1.96 14.67
N PHE A 48 -0.16 -2.52 15.73
CA PHE A 48 0.20 -2.19 17.10
C PHE A 48 1.57 -2.74 17.52
N GLN A 49 1.96 -3.90 16.98
CA GLN A 49 3.29 -4.48 17.20
C GLN A 49 4.33 -3.63 16.47
N THR A 50 4.09 -3.29 15.20
CA THR A 50 4.95 -2.40 14.40
C THR A 50 5.15 -1.06 15.10
N MET A 51 4.07 -0.43 15.61
CA MET A 51 4.17 0.81 16.39
C MET A 51 5.07 0.65 17.62
N LYS A 52 4.94 -0.46 18.35
CA LYS A 52 5.74 -0.69 19.55
C LYS A 52 7.22 -0.85 19.22
N LEU A 53 7.56 -1.54 18.14
CA LEU A 53 8.94 -1.70 17.69
C LEU A 53 9.55 -0.36 17.27
N ILE A 54 8.81 0.46 16.52
CA ILE A 54 9.24 1.81 16.15
C ILE A 54 9.49 2.68 17.39
N GLU A 55 8.61 2.63 18.40
CA GLU A 55 8.79 3.33 19.68
C GLU A 55 10.07 2.90 20.42
N LEU A 56 10.41 1.61 20.34
CA LEU A 56 11.65 1.05 20.89
C LEU A 56 12.88 1.30 20.01
N GLY A 57 12.71 1.99 18.87
CA GLY A 57 13.79 2.26 17.92
C GLY A 57 14.24 1.04 17.12
N ILE A 58 13.48 -0.06 17.16
CA ILE A 58 13.71 -1.30 16.42
C ILE A 58 13.18 -1.12 14.99
N PRO A 59 14.02 -1.29 13.96
CA PRO A 59 13.58 -1.22 12.57
C PRO A 59 12.60 -2.33 12.20
N VAL A 60 11.84 -2.11 11.13
CA VAL A 60 10.82 -3.04 10.59
C VAL A 60 10.90 -3.00 9.06
N ASP A 61 10.33 -3.98 8.38
CA ASP A 61 10.42 -4.09 6.92
C ASP A 61 9.18 -3.56 6.17
N CYS A 62 8.93 -4.10 4.97
CA CYS A 62 8.09 -3.48 3.96
C CYS A 62 6.59 -3.72 4.23
N GLU A 63 6.23 -4.92 4.66
CA GLU A 63 4.86 -5.32 4.95
C GLU A 63 4.38 -4.74 6.27
N ASP A 64 5.22 -4.71 7.29
CA ASP A 64 4.93 -4.09 8.58
C ASP A 64 4.57 -2.61 8.42
N ARG A 65 5.42 -1.89 7.69
CA ARG A 65 5.20 -0.48 7.36
C ARG A 65 3.96 -0.29 6.49
N SER A 66 3.67 -1.22 5.59
CA SER A 66 2.46 -1.18 4.78
C SER A 66 1.22 -1.35 5.65
N HIS A 67 1.16 -2.38 6.49
CA HIS A 67 0.03 -2.63 7.40
C HIS A 67 -0.22 -1.43 8.32
N LEU A 68 0.84 -0.85 8.88
CA LEU A 68 0.74 0.33 9.72
C LEU A 68 0.19 1.54 8.95
N LEU A 69 0.72 1.83 7.77
CA LEU A 69 0.26 2.97 6.96
C LEU A 69 -1.20 2.78 6.52
N ALA A 70 -1.60 1.59 6.07
CA ALA A 70 -2.99 1.30 5.72
C ALA A 70 -3.93 1.52 6.92
N SER A 71 -3.55 1.05 8.10
CA SER A 71 -4.31 1.25 9.34
C SER A 71 -4.43 2.73 9.70
N ARG A 72 -3.34 3.51 9.58
CA ARG A 72 -3.32 4.96 9.82
C ARG A 72 -4.25 5.71 8.86
N LEU A 73 -4.19 5.39 7.57
CA LEU A 73 -5.05 6.01 6.57
C LEU A 73 -6.53 5.75 6.87
N ILE A 74 -6.90 4.49 7.13
CA ILE A 74 -8.28 4.11 7.46
C ILE A 74 -8.75 4.80 8.75
N THR A 75 -7.91 4.83 9.78
CA THR A 75 -8.21 5.49 11.07
C THR A 75 -8.37 7.01 10.91
N ALA A 76 -7.65 7.62 9.96
CA ALA A 76 -7.80 9.03 9.61
C ALA A 76 -9.08 9.34 8.79
N GLY A 77 -9.93 8.34 8.55
CA GLY A 77 -11.21 8.52 7.88
C GLY A 77 -11.21 8.18 6.39
N LEU A 78 -10.11 7.63 5.84
CA LEU A 78 -10.15 7.12 4.47
C LEU A 78 -11.09 5.90 4.40
N PRO A 79 -12.05 5.88 3.46
CA PRO A 79 -12.87 4.70 3.25
C PRO A 79 -12.00 3.48 2.91
N PRO A 80 -12.21 2.31 3.56
CA PRO A 80 -11.35 1.13 3.35
C PRO A 80 -11.24 0.66 1.90
N PHE A 81 -12.26 0.88 1.06
CA PHE A 81 -12.21 0.53 -0.35
C PHE A 81 -11.19 1.35 -1.16
N ARG A 82 -10.71 2.47 -0.61
CA ARG A 82 -9.71 3.35 -1.22
C ARG A 82 -8.28 3.02 -0.81
N VAL A 83 -8.08 2.07 0.09
CA VAL A 83 -6.74 1.70 0.59
C VAL A 83 -6.55 0.21 0.40
N ARG A 84 -5.46 -0.20 -0.23
CA ARG A 84 -5.08 -1.62 -0.29
C ARG A 84 -3.59 -1.79 -0.04
N THR A 85 -3.25 -2.84 0.69
CA THR A 85 -1.88 -3.36 0.73
C THR A 85 -1.67 -4.23 -0.49
N ALA A 86 -0.57 -4.00 -1.19
CA ALA A 86 -0.22 -4.69 -2.43
C ALA A 86 1.14 -5.36 -2.28
N CYS A 87 1.21 -6.64 -2.66
CA CYS A 87 2.41 -7.46 -2.57
C CYS A 87 2.80 -7.96 -3.97
N GLY A 88 4.09 -7.94 -4.26
CA GLY A 88 4.60 -8.31 -5.58
C GLY A 88 6.12 -8.29 -5.65
N THR A 89 6.64 -8.23 -6.87
CA THR A 89 8.08 -8.15 -7.15
C THR A 89 8.45 -6.78 -7.72
N ILE A 90 9.41 -6.10 -7.11
CA ILE A 90 9.97 -4.86 -7.67
C ILE A 90 10.91 -5.16 -8.85
N TRP A 91 11.34 -4.12 -9.54
CA TRP A 91 12.17 -4.25 -10.75
C TRP A 91 13.51 -4.97 -10.53
N THR A 92 14.03 -4.96 -9.30
CA THR A 92 15.26 -5.68 -8.93
C THR A 92 15.04 -7.17 -8.65
N GLY A 93 13.80 -7.67 -8.76
CA GLY A 93 13.48 -9.08 -8.54
C GLY A 93 13.18 -9.45 -7.09
N LYS A 94 13.19 -8.49 -6.16
CA LYS A 94 12.87 -8.73 -4.74
C LYS A 94 11.37 -8.66 -4.47
N GLY A 95 10.89 -9.49 -3.55
CA GLY A 95 9.55 -9.35 -2.96
C GLY A 95 9.41 -8.00 -2.27
N HIS A 96 8.21 -7.41 -2.34
CA HIS A 96 7.93 -6.10 -1.76
C HIS A 96 6.45 -5.94 -1.45
N SER A 97 6.14 -5.32 -0.33
CA SER A 97 4.80 -4.92 0.09
C SER A 97 4.70 -3.41 0.11
N THR A 98 3.59 -2.85 -0.37
CA THR A 98 3.39 -1.41 -0.48
C THR A 98 1.93 -1.01 -0.33
N ILE A 99 1.65 0.28 -0.18
CA ILE A 99 0.28 0.80 -0.13
C ILE A 99 -0.14 1.39 -1.45
N GLN A 100 -1.40 1.12 -1.81
CA GLN A 100 -2.06 1.74 -2.94
C GLN A 100 -3.32 2.47 -2.49
N PHE A 101 -3.43 3.71 -2.93
CA PHE A 101 -4.52 4.62 -2.62
C PHE A 101 -5.34 4.91 -3.88
N LEU A 102 -6.66 4.74 -3.81
CA LEU A 102 -7.57 5.14 -4.88
C LEU A 102 -7.86 6.63 -4.76
N ASP A 103 -7.48 7.38 -5.77
CA ASP A 103 -7.57 8.84 -5.83
C ASP A 103 -9.02 9.36 -5.89
N ASP A 104 -9.21 10.68 -5.74
CA ASP A 104 -10.54 11.31 -5.64
C ASP A 104 -11.36 11.19 -6.92
N ASP A 105 -10.70 10.93 -8.04
CA ASP A 105 -11.34 10.58 -9.32
C ASP A 105 -11.94 9.16 -9.32
N LEU A 106 -11.70 8.36 -8.28
CA LEU A 106 -12.13 6.97 -8.12
C LEU A 106 -11.67 6.02 -9.24
N THR A 107 -10.65 6.40 -10.00
CA THR A 107 -10.11 5.60 -11.13
C THR A 107 -8.59 5.45 -11.07
N THR A 108 -7.89 6.40 -10.47
CA THR A 108 -6.44 6.42 -10.38
C THR A 108 -5.97 5.74 -9.09
N TRP A 109 -5.21 4.67 -9.21
CA TRP A 109 -4.48 4.10 -8.07
C TRP A 109 -3.08 4.71 -7.99
N ARG A 110 -2.78 5.34 -6.86
CA ARG A 110 -1.46 5.88 -6.52
C ARG A 110 -0.69 4.92 -5.64
N HIS A 111 0.62 4.88 -5.83
CA HIS A 111 1.54 4.07 -5.06
C HIS A 111 2.19 4.91 -3.95
N LEU A 112 2.13 4.39 -2.72
CA LEU A 112 2.76 4.95 -1.53
C LEU A 112 3.80 3.94 -1.02
N ASN A 113 5.08 4.19 -1.28
CA ASN A 113 6.12 3.22 -0.95
C ASN A 113 6.33 3.02 0.57
N SER A 114 6.50 1.78 0.99
CA SER A 114 6.71 1.39 2.37
C SER A 114 8.18 1.39 2.82
N THR A 115 9.14 1.57 1.91
CA THR A 115 10.58 1.38 2.18
C THR A 115 11.49 2.58 1.92
N SER A 116 10.91 3.74 1.64
CA SER A 116 11.69 4.97 1.40
C SER A 116 11.63 5.90 2.60
N PRO A 117 12.78 6.38 3.13
CA PRO A 117 12.80 7.52 4.04
C PRO A 117 12.41 8.82 3.31
N LEU A 118 12.15 9.88 4.09
CA LEU A 118 11.75 11.19 3.56
C LEU A 118 12.74 11.82 2.58
N ASP A 119 14.04 11.63 2.83
CA ASP A 119 15.17 12.21 2.11
C ASP A 119 15.64 11.35 0.92
N TRP A 120 15.02 10.19 0.71
CA TRP A 120 15.33 9.38 -0.45
C TRP A 120 14.76 10.00 -1.73
N VAL A 121 15.65 10.35 -2.66
CA VAL A 121 15.27 10.83 -3.99
C VAL A 121 14.65 9.68 -4.76
N ASN A 122 13.35 9.78 -5.02
CA ASN A 122 12.67 8.81 -5.87
C ASN A 122 13.11 9.04 -7.33
N PRO A 123 13.73 8.04 -8.00
CA PRO A 123 14.17 8.18 -9.39
C PRO A 123 13.04 8.56 -10.35
N ARG A 124 11.79 8.21 -10.02
CA ARG A 124 10.61 8.63 -10.78
C ARG A 124 10.34 10.12 -10.67
N MET A 125 10.41 10.64 -9.46
CA MET A 125 10.00 12.01 -9.14
C MET A 125 11.14 12.99 -9.39
N GLY A 126 12.40 12.51 -9.33
CA GLY A 126 13.57 13.39 -9.29
C GLY A 126 13.60 14.26 -8.03
N LYS A 127 12.84 13.86 -7.00
CA LYS A 127 12.60 14.58 -5.75
C LYS A 127 12.62 13.62 -4.58
N THR A 128 13.02 14.10 -3.43
CA THR A 128 12.76 13.47 -2.13
C THR A 128 11.27 13.50 -1.82
N LEU A 129 10.80 12.62 -0.94
CA LEU A 129 9.41 12.67 -0.49
C LEU A 129 9.11 13.98 0.26
N ASN A 130 10.10 14.58 0.93
CA ASN A 130 9.93 15.86 1.60
C ASN A 130 9.58 17.00 0.62
N GLU A 131 10.16 16.98 -0.58
CA GLU A 131 9.96 17.95 -1.66
C GLU A 131 8.69 17.75 -2.49
N VAL A 132 7.95 16.65 -2.27
CA VAL A 132 6.65 16.42 -2.92
C VAL A 132 5.61 17.36 -2.31
N GLU A 133 5.00 18.24 -3.09
CA GLU A 133 4.02 19.20 -2.59
C GLU A 133 2.60 18.67 -2.73
N THR A 134 2.36 17.85 -3.76
CA THR A 134 1.02 17.38 -4.12
C THR A 134 0.98 15.89 -4.41
N MET A 135 -0.20 15.28 -4.25
CA MET A 135 -0.41 13.87 -4.61
C MET A 135 -0.23 13.59 -6.11
N ASP A 136 -0.28 14.59 -7.00
CA ASP A 136 -0.08 14.39 -8.44
C ASP A 136 1.33 13.99 -8.82
N GLU A 137 2.29 14.34 -7.98
CA GLU A 137 3.70 13.99 -8.15
C GLU A 137 3.98 12.54 -7.72
N MET A 138 3.09 11.96 -6.91
CA MET A 138 3.21 10.58 -6.47
C MET A 138 2.97 9.60 -7.64
N PRO A 139 3.74 8.50 -7.73
CA PRO A 139 3.60 7.54 -8.81
C PRO A 139 2.19 6.91 -8.84
N THR A 140 1.72 6.60 -10.04
CA THR A 140 0.54 5.72 -10.21
C THR A 140 1.00 4.27 -10.26
N THR A 141 0.10 3.31 -10.02
CA THR A 141 0.43 1.87 -10.11
C THR A 141 0.83 1.41 -11.51
N ASN A 142 0.58 2.24 -12.53
CA ASN A 142 0.93 1.95 -13.92
C ASN A 142 2.19 2.71 -14.37
N ASP A 143 2.84 3.44 -13.44
CA ASP A 143 3.99 4.25 -13.73
C ASP A 143 5.24 3.40 -13.95
N ARG A 144 5.66 3.27 -15.21
CA ARG A 144 6.82 2.42 -15.59
C ARG A 144 8.15 2.94 -15.06
N LYS A 145 8.22 4.21 -14.66
CA LYS A 145 9.42 4.82 -14.11
C LYS A 145 9.50 4.65 -12.58
N ASP A 146 8.46 4.09 -11.96
CA ASP A 146 8.43 3.76 -10.54
C ASP A 146 9.16 2.42 -10.28
N VAL A 147 10.46 2.53 -10.03
CA VAL A 147 11.38 1.37 -9.92
C VAL A 147 11.19 0.56 -8.63
N ILE A 148 10.53 1.15 -7.64
CA ILE A 148 10.16 0.52 -6.36
C ILE A 148 8.67 0.15 -6.32
N GLY A 149 7.93 0.52 -7.36
CA GLY A 149 6.54 0.14 -7.52
C GLY A 149 6.38 -1.31 -7.96
N LEU A 150 5.21 -1.85 -7.65
CA LEU A 150 4.78 -3.16 -8.16
C LEU A 150 4.23 -2.96 -9.56
N GLY A 151 5.08 -3.09 -10.58
CA GLY A 151 4.61 -3.07 -11.97
C GLY A 151 3.49 -4.10 -12.17
N ILE A 152 2.50 -3.79 -13.03
CA ILE A 152 1.29 -4.63 -13.26
C ILE A 152 1.60 -6.12 -13.49
N LYS A 153 2.74 -6.43 -14.13
CA LYS A 153 3.16 -7.80 -14.40
C LYS A 153 3.68 -8.54 -13.18
N ASN A 154 4.13 -7.82 -12.17
CA ASN A 154 4.83 -8.34 -11.00
C ASN A 154 3.94 -8.37 -9.75
N TYR A 155 2.65 -8.13 -9.90
CA TYR A 155 1.68 -8.16 -8.82
C TYR A 155 1.35 -9.61 -8.44
N TRP A 156 1.51 -9.97 -7.17
CA TRP A 156 1.09 -11.27 -6.65
C TRP A 156 -0.36 -11.20 -6.17
N PHE A 157 -0.61 -10.30 -5.23
CA PHE A 157 -1.91 -10.07 -4.64
C PHE A 157 -2.00 -8.69 -3.98
N SER A 158 -3.22 -8.28 -3.65
CA SER A 158 -3.49 -7.18 -2.74
C SER A 158 -4.69 -7.47 -1.88
N PHE A 159 -4.83 -6.74 -0.80
CA PHE A 159 -5.93 -6.95 0.13
C PHE A 159 -6.31 -5.67 0.86
N THR A 160 -7.53 -5.71 1.34
CA THR A 160 -8.13 -4.82 2.33
C THR A 160 -8.46 -5.68 3.56
N ASN A 161 -9.04 -5.06 4.58
CA ASN A 161 -9.64 -5.79 5.69
C ASN A 161 -10.89 -6.62 5.31
N TYR A 162 -11.48 -6.43 4.12
CA TYR A 162 -12.71 -7.11 3.70
C TYR A 162 -12.55 -8.09 2.55
N ALA A 163 -11.52 -7.90 1.72
CA ALA A 163 -11.33 -8.64 0.48
C ALA A 163 -9.86 -8.73 0.11
N SER A 164 -9.52 -9.81 -0.58
CA SER A 164 -8.24 -9.98 -1.25
C SER A 164 -8.45 -10.22 -2.74
N TRP A 165 -7.44 -9.83 -3.50
CA TRP A 165 -7.38 -9.93 -4.95
C TRP A 165 -6.02 -10.51 -5.31
N ASN A 166 -5.95 -11.44 -6.25
CA ASN A 166 -4.69 -12.04 -6.67
C ASN A 166 -4.65 -12.22 -8.19
N LYS A 167 -3.44 -12.37 -8.71
CA LYS A 167 -3.18 -12.81 -10.09
C LYS A 167 -2.69 -14.25 -10.06
N PHE A 168 -3.35 -15.15 -10.80
CA PHE A 168 -2.90 -16.53 -10.90
C PHE A 168 -1.80 -16.64 -11.97
N GLU A 169 -0.67 -17.25 -11.61
CA GLU A 169 0.45 -17.47 -12.54
C GLU A 169 0.14 -18.49 -13.63
N ASN A 170 -0.75 -19.44 -13.35
CA ASN A 170 -1.12 -20.48 -14.29
C ASN A 170 -2.59 -20.90 -14.15
N LYS A 171 -3.10 -21.58 -15.18
CA LYS A 171 -4.48 -22.07 -15.24
C LYS A 171 -4.81 -23.07 -14.12
N THR A 172 -3.84 -23.88 -13.70
CA THR A 172 -4.03 -24.88 -12.64
C THR A 172 -4.34 -24.20 -11.31
N SER A 173 -3.53 -23.22 -10.89
CA SER A 173 -3.75 -22.45 -9.67
C SER A 173 -5.09 -21.72 -9.70
N ALA A 174 -5.45 -21.11 -10.84
CA ALA A 174 -6.74 -20.47 -11.04
C ALA A 174 -7.92 -21.45 -10.89
N ASN A 175 -7.79 -22.66 -11.45
CA ASN A 175 -8.83 -23.68 -11.41
C ASN A 175 -8.99 -24.29 -10.00
N THR A 176 -7.88 -24.56 -9.30
CA THR A 176 -7.90 -25.04 -7.91
C THR A 176 -8.59 -24.02 -7.01
N PHE A 177 -8.24 -22.74 -7.13
CA PHE A 177 -8.89 -21.68 -6.35
C PHE A 177 -10.40 -21.59 -6.63
N LYS A 178 -10.82 -21.61 -7.91
CA LYS A 178 -12.25 -21.62 -8.29
C LYS A 178 -13.02 -22.81 -7.71
N LYS A 179 -12.38 -23.98 -7.60
CA LYS A 179 -13.00 -25.18 -7.01
C LYS A 179 -13.26 -25.00 -5.52
N GLU A 180 -12.32 -24.40 -4.79
CA GLU A 180 -12.48 -24.14 -3.35
C GLU A 180 -13.50 -23.01 -3.10
N GLN A 181 -13.55 -22.00 -3.95
CA GLN A 181 -14.57 -20.93 -3.87
C GLN A 181 -16.00 -21.49 -3.94
N LYS A 182 -16.25 -22.46 -4.84
CA LYS A 182 -17.56 -23.10 -5.00
C LYS A 182 -18.01 -23.92 -3.79
N LYS A 183 -17.09 -24.31 -2.91
CA LYS A 183 -17.42 -25.00 -1.65
C LYS A 183 -17.89 -24.04 -0.54
N GLY A 184 -18.01 -22.75 -0.83
CA GLY A 184 -18.50 -21.74 0.10
C GLY A 184 -17.43 -21.19 1.06
N GLY A 185 -16.16 -21.56 0.88
CA GLY A 185 -15.08 -21.16 1.79
C GLY A 185 -14.50 -19.76 1.57
N LEU A 186 -14.71 -19.13 0.40
CA LEU A 186 -14.03 -17.88 0.04
C LEU A 186 -14.96 -16.95 -0.78
N LYS A 187 -15.03 -15.67 -0.41
CA LYS A 187 -15.59 -14.60 -1.26
C LYS A 187 -14.45 -13.94 -2.02
N TYR A 188 -14.47 -14.02 -3.36
CA TYR A 188 -13.43 -13.48 -4.25
C TYR A 188 -14.01 -12.42 -5.17
N ILE A 189 -13.23 -11.35 -5.38
CA ILE A 189 -13.50 -10.33 -6.40
C ILE A 189 -12.35 -10.43 -7.41
N GLU A 190 -12.66 -10.70 -8.67
CA GLU A 190 -11.67 -10.71 -9.74
C GLU A 190 -11.32 -9.26 -10.09
N ILE A 191 -10.02 -8.91 -10.13
CA ILE A 191 -9.62 -7.62 -10.71
C ILE A 191 -9.82 -7.75 -12.22
N LYS A 192 -10.93 -7.22 -12.72
CA LYS A 192 -11.03 -6.89 -14.14
C LYS A 192 -10.25 -5.59 -14.35
N GLN A 193 -9.03 -5.73 -14.86
CA GLN A 193 -8.29 -4.59 -15.42
C GLN A 193 -8.67 -4.43 -16.88
#